data_AF-A0A7C4GEG3-F1
#
_entry.id   AF-A0A7C4GEG3-F1
#
_cell.length_a   1.000
_cell.length_b   1.000
_cell.length_c   1.000
_cell.angle_alpha   90.00
_cell.angle_beta   90.00
_cell.angle_gamma   90.00
#
_symmetry.space_group_name_H-M   'P 1'
#
loop_
_entity.id
_entity.type
_entity.pdbx_description
1 polymer ?
#
loop_
_entity_poly.entity_id
_entity_poly.type
_entity_poly.pdbx_seq_one_letter_code
_entity_poly.pdbx_strand_id
1 'polypeptide(L)'
;MDLPTSFFATGLGQIPLLDDSETRSICAENPTGAPGGGGQADPGGQGPASNLGKSWKVRPCIDLPAGGTVTLADIQGPGVIQHIWMTCTARLYRDVVLRCYWDGEETPSIEVPLGDFFACGHALRTNVNSLPICVNPSGGFNSYWPMPFRHSARITVESQHREPVQGFFYQITYALRAVPEQAAYLHAQWRRSLTRREHPEHVILDGVRG
;
A
#
# COMPACT_ATOMS: atom_id res chain seq x y z
N MET A 1 -7.14 33.95 14.95
CA MET A 1 -7.72 33.28 13.77
C MET A 1 -6.87 32.05 13.57
N ASP A 2 -7.29 30.92 14.13
CA ASP A 2 -6.63 29.65 13.89
C ASP A 2 -6.90 29.29 12.44
N LEU A 3 -5.88 29.41 11.59
CA LEU A 3 -5.94 28.82 10.27
C LEU A 3 -6.10 27.33 10.50
N PRO A 4 -7.19 26.70 10.05
CA PRO A 4 -7.30 25.25 10.16
C PRO A 4 -6.12 24.68 9.39
N THR A 5 -5.18 24.06 10.10
CA THR A 5 -4.14 23.22 9.50
C THR A 5 -4.89 22.22 8.64
N SER A 6 -4.79 22.39 7.33
CA SER A 6 -5.58 21.62 6.39
C SER A 6 -5.20 20.16 6.53
N PHE A 7 -6.09 19.36 7.09
CA PHE A 7 -5.90 17.93 7.35
C PHE A 7 -5.42 17.14 6.12
N PHE A 8 -5.82 17.58 4.92
CA PHE A 8 -5.44 16.97 3.64
C PHE A 8 -4.31 17.69 2.91
N ALA A 9 -3.64 18.67 3.53
CA ALA A 9 -2.60 19.42 2.86
C ALA A 9 -1.28 18.64 2.86
N THR A 10 -1.18 17.69 1.94
CA THR A 10 0.07 17.12 1.44
C THR A 10 0.82 18.07 0.49
N GLY A 11 0.37 19.33 0.40
CA GLY A 11 0.96 20.37 -0.44
C GLY A 11 2.15 21.08 0.22
N LEU A 12 3.05 21.61 -0.62
CA LEU A 12 4.30 22.26 -0.17
C LEU A 12 4.08 23.42 0.81
N GLY A 13 2.92 24.07 0.78
CA GLY A 13 2.59 25.22 1.62
C GLY A 13 2.43 24.92 3.11
N GLN A 14 2.46 23.66 3.55
CA GLN A 14 2.39 23.28 4.96
C GLN A 14 3.69 22.67 5.51
N ILE A 15 4.71 22.45 4.67
CA ILE A 15 6.01 21.87 5.09
C ILE A 15 6.63 22.55 6.33
N PRO A 16 6.62 23.89 6.48
CA PRO A 16 7.24 24.53 7.65
C PRO A 16 6.36 24.52 8.91
N LEU A 17 5.15 23.96 8.85
CA LEU A 17 4.23 23.95 9.99
C LEU A 17 4.46 22.69 10.82
N LEU A 18 4.45 22.88 12.14
CA LEU A 18 4.46 21.77 13.07
C LEU A 18 3.05 21.18 13.18
N ASP A 19 2.97 19.86 13.27
CA ASP A 19 1.76 19.12 13.56
C ASP A 19 2.03 18.07 14.66
N ASP A 20 0.96 17.59 15.28
CA ASP A 20 0.95 16.64 16.39
C ASP A 20 0.80 15.18 15.93
N SER A 21 0.93 14.92 14.63
CA SER A 21 0.75 13.57 14.10
C SER A 21 1.92 12.66 14.44
N GLU A 22 1.58 11.40 14.66
CA GLU A 22 2.56 10.37 14.97
C GLU A 22 2.84 9.52 13.74
N THR A 23 3.96 9.77 13.08
CA THR A 23 4.34 8.97 11.90
C THR A 23 4.83 7.58 12.28
N ARG A 24 4.53 6.60 11.44
CA ARG A 24 4.91 5.19 11.57
C ARG A 24 5.23 4.62 10.19
N SER A 25 6.00 3.54 10.18
CA SER A 25 6.35 2.84 8.95
C SER A 25 6.32 1.33 9.18
N ILE A 26 5.43 0.64 8.47
CA ILE A 26 5.34 -0.82 8.45
C ILE A 26 6.12 -1.35 7.24
N CYS A 27 6.94 -2.36 7.48
CA CYS A 27 7.65 -3.08 6.42
C CYS A 27 8.06 -4.46 6.93
N ALA A 28 8.74 -5.23 6.09
CA ALA A 28 9.29 -6.52 6.51
C ALA A 28 10.15 -6.41 7.78
N GLU A 29 10.92 -5.33 8.00
CA GLU A 29 11.73 -5.16 9.22
C GLU A 29 10.91 -4.81 10.47
N ASN A 30 9.82 -4.08 10.31
CA ASN A 30 8.97 -3.60 11.40
C ASN A 30 7.49 -3.91 11.07
N PRO A 31 7.04 -5.17 11.23
CA PRO A 31 5.72 -5.59 10.75
C PRO A 31 4.56 -4.93 11.49
N THR A 32 4.79 -4.47 12.72
CA THR A 32 3.78 -3.74 13.52
C THR A 32 3.87 -2.23 13.32
N GLY A 33 4.97 -1.73 12.75
CA GLY A 33 5.25 -0.31 12.62
C GLY A 33 5.54 0.38 13.95
N ALA A 34 5.73 -0.36 15.06
CA ALA A 34 5.92 0.21 16.38
C ALA A 34 7.15 1.14 16.46
N PRO A 35 7.14 2.18 17.32
CA PRO A 35 8.31 3.00 17.59
C PRO A 35 9.52 2.15 17.98
N GLY A 36 10.65 2.34 17.30
CA GLY A 36 11.87 1.55 17.52
C GLY A 36 11.78 0.06 17.12
N GLY A 37 10.70 -0.36 16.46
CA GLY A 37 10.46 -1.77 16.11
C GLY A 37 11.25 -2.30 14.91
N GLY A 38 12.02 -1.47 14.21
CA GLY A 38 12.85 -1.88 13.07
C GLY A 38 14.17 -2.55 13.49
N GLY A 39 14.73 -3.39 12.61
CA GLY A 39 16.04 -4.00 12.81
C GLY A 39 16.08 -5.04 13.92
N GLN A 40 14.93 -5.64 14.27
CA GLN A 40 14.85 -6.62 15.36
C GLN A 40 15.19 -8.04 14.91
N ALA A 41 15.26 -8.28 13.59
CA ALA A 41 15.60 -9.57 13.03
C ALA A 41 17.08 -9.92 13.26
N ASP A 42 17.34 -11.22 13.42
CA ASP A 42 18.67 -11.80 13.54
C ASP A 42 18.84 -12.84 12.42
N PRO A 43 19.84 -12.71 11.53
CA PRO A 43 20.05 -13.63 10.42
C PRO A 43 20.66 -14.97 10.87
N GLY A 44 21.08 -15.11 12.13
CA GLY A 44 21.58 -16.38 12.69
C GLY A 44 22.81 -16.92 11.97
N GLY A 45 23.65 -16.06 11.41
CA GLY A 45 24.84 -16.46 10.65
C GLY A 45 24.55 -16.96 9.23
N GLN A 46 23.34 -16.77 8.70
CA GLN A 46 22.94 -17.27 7.38
C GLN A 46 22.63 -16.15 6.37
N GLY A 47 22.72 -16.50 5.09
CA GLY A 47 22.33 -15.62 3.99
C GLY A 47 23.27 -14.42 3.78
N PRO A 48 22.86 -13.45 2.93
CA PRO A 48 23.70 -12.30 2.58
C PRO A 48 24.03 -11.35 3.73
N ALA A 49 23.26 -11.42 4.82
CA ALA A 49 23.43 -10.61 6.02
C ALA A 49 24.06 -11.41 7.18
N SER A 50 24.67 -12.58 6.92
CA SER A 50 25.17 -13.50 7.95
C SER A 50 26.10 -12.89 8.99
N ASN A 51 26.86 -11.86 8.63
CA ASN A 51 27.79 -11.16 9.52
C ASN A 51 27.17 -9.95 10.25
N LEU A 52 25.87 -9.71 10.07
CA LEU A 52 25.11 -8.64 10.71
C LEU A 52 24.25 -9.21 11.84
N GLY A 53 23.66 -8.33 12.65
CA GLY A 53 22.75 -8.72 13.74
C GLY A 53 21.66 -7.68 13.95
N LYS A 54 20.98 -7.74 15.10
CA LYS A 54 19.97 -6.76 15.49
C LYS A 54 20.52 -5.33 15.36
N SER A 55 19.63 -4.37 15.11
CA SER A 55 19.84 -2.99 14.66
C SER A 55 20.19 -2.80 13.17
N TRP A 56 20.64 -3.85 12.47
CA TRP A 56 20.83 -3.80 11.02
C TRP A 56 19.57 -4.23 10.26
N LYS A 57 19.47 -3.82 9.00
CA LYS A 57 18.46 -4.28 8.07
C LYS A 57 18.87 -5.64 7.48
N VAL A 58 18.27 -6.71 7.95
CA VAL A 58 18.60 -8.11 7.61
C VAL A 58 17.41 -8.93 7.09
N ARG A 59 16.17 -8.46 7.29
CA ARG A 59 14.90 -8.97 6.77
C ARG A 59 14.23 -7.93 5.86
N PRO A 60 14.74 -7.72 4.63
CA PRO A 60 14.28 -6.65 3.76
C PRO A 60 12.94 -6.92 3.05
N CYS A 61 12.49 -8.17 3.04
CA CYS A 61 11.31 -8.64 2.32
C CYS A 61 10.62 -9.78 3.07
N ILE A 62 9.45 -10.17 2.57
CA ILE A 62 8.73 -11.37 2.96
C ILE A 62 8.56 -12.29 1.74
N ASP A 63 8.21 -13.55 1.99
CA ASP A 63 7.73 -14.46 0.96
C ASP A 63 6.19 -14.52 1.01
N LEU A 64 5.56 -14.64 -0.15
CA LEU A 64 4.11 -14.88 -0.23
C LEU A 64 3.86 -16.36 -0.52
N PRO A 65 3.04 -17.05 0.29
CA PRO A 65 2.65 -18.43 0.01
C PRO A 65 1.85 -18.54 -1.30
N ALA A 66 2.01 -19.67 -2.01
CA ALA A 66 1.21 -19.97 -3.19
C ALA A 66 -0.28 -20.06 -2.83
N GLY A 67 -1.14 -19.33 -3.55
CA GLY A 67 -2.57 -19.26 -3.28
C GLY A 67 -2.95 -18.59 -1.94
N GLY A 68 -1.98 -18.07 -1.19
CA GLY A 68 -2.21 -17.61 0.18
C GLY A 68 -2.26 -16.09 0.30
N THR A 69 -2.81 -15.64 1.42
CA THR A 69 -2.95 -14.22 1.78
C THR A 69 -2.02 -13.86 2.92
N VAL A 70 -1.38 -12.70 2.82
CA VAL A 70 -0.55 -12.11 3.88
C VAL A 70 -1.08 -10.74 4.23
N THR A 71 -1.24 -10.48 5.53
CA THR A 71 -1.49 -9.13 6.05
C THR A 71 -0.19 -8.34 6.07
N LEU A 72 -0.14 -7.26 5.30
CA LEU A 72 1.00 -6.35 5.26
C LEU A 72 0.93 -5.28 6.34
N ALA A 73 -0.28 -4.84 6.69
CA ALA A 73 -0.51 -3.87 7.75
C ALA A 73 -1.85 -4.13 8.45
N ASP A 74 -1.85 -3.95 9.77
CA ASP A 74 -3.03 -3.93 10.63
C ASP A 74 -2.84 -2.75 11.59
N ILE A 75 -3.44 -1.62 11.23
CA ILE A 75 -3.24 -0.32 11.88
C ILE A 75 -4.47 0.00 12.72
N GLN A 76 -4.24 0.45 13.95
CA GLN A 76 -5.28 0.80 14.91
C GLN A 76 -5.28 2.31 15.19
N GLY A 77 -6.46 2.87 15.41
CA GLY A 77 -6.68 4.28 15.66
C GLY A 77 -6.96 5.10 14.39
N PRO A 78 -7.29 6.39 14.53
CA PRO A 78 -7.50 7.28 13.40
C PRO A 78 -6.15 7.67 12.76
N GLY A 79 -6.12 7.76 11.44
CA GLY A 79 -4.91 8.14 10.73
C GLY A 79 -5.09 8.28 9.23
N VAL A 80 -3.96 8.52 8.56
CA VAL A 80 -3.88 8.62 7.10
C VAL A 80 -2.66 7.86 6.61
N ILE A 81 -2.85 6.88 5.73
CA ILE A 81 -1.74 6.32 4.94
C ILE A 81 -1.31 7.38 3.95
N GLN A 82 -0.02 7.72 3.98
CA GLN A 82 0.56 8.81 3.18
C GLN A 82 1.41 8.27 2.03
N HIS A 83 1.96 7.08 2.19
CA HIS A 83 2.79 6.46 1.17
C HIS A 83 2.75 4.94 1.25
N ILE A 84 2.65 4.31 0.09
CA ILE A 84 2.85 2.88 -0.08
C ILE A 84 3.95 2.70 -1.12
N TRP A 85 4.99 1.96 -0.76
CA TRP A 85 6.00 1.46 -1.68
C TRP A 85 5.96 -0.05 -1.74
N MET A 86 6.06 -0.61 -2.94
CA MET A 86 6.13 -2.05 -3.16
C MET A 86 7.02 -2.35 -4.36
N THR A 87 7.60 -3.56 -4.42
CA THR A 87 8.17 -4.06 -5.67
C THR A 87 8.08 -5.57 -5.78
N CYS A 88 7.83 -6.01 -7.02
CA CYS A 88 7.84 -7.41 -7.41
C CYS A 88 8.18 -7.54 -8.90
N THR A 89 8.37 -8.78 -9.35
CA THR A 89 8.62 -9.06 -10.77
C THR A 89 7.34 -8.86 -11.60
N ALA A 90 7.49 -8.44 -12.87
CA ALA A 90 6.34 -8.11 -13.73
C ALA A 90 5.33 -9.26 -13.91
N ARG A 91 5.80 -10.52 -13.86
CA ARG A 91 4.93 -11.71 -13.92
C ARG A 91 3.88 -11.74 -12.81
N LEU A 92 4.12 -11.05 -11.69
CA LEU A 92 3.24 -11.03 -10.52
C LEU A 92 2.24 -9.87 -10.52
N TYR A 93 2.33 -8.96 -11.49
CA TYR A 93 1.52 -7.74 -11.50
C TYR A 93 0.02 -8.02 -11.55
N ARG A 94 -0.40 -9.15 -12.14
CA ARG A 94 -1.79 -9.61 -12.13
C ARG A 94 -2.05 -10.87 -11.31
N ASP A 95 -1.01 -11.46 -10.74
CA ASP A 95 -1.12 -12.64 -9.88
C ASP A 95 -1.14 -12.28 -8.39
N VAL A 96 -0.78 -11.04 -8.03
CA VAL A 96 -0.90 -10.53 -6.66
C VAL A 96 -2.07 -9.56 -6.60
N VAL A 97 -3.03 -9.83 -5.73
CA VAL A 97 -4.19 -8.97 -5.49
C VAL A 97 -3.96 -8.16 -4.22
N LEU A 98 -3.99 -6.83 -4.34
CA LEU A 98 -3.92 -5.89 -3.23
C LEU A 98 -5.34 -5.64 -2.70
N ARG A 99 -5.50 -5.74 -1.38
CA ARG A 99 -6.74 -5.35 -0.70
C ARG A 99 -6.51 -4.37 0.43
N CYS A 100 -7.37 -3.36 0.52
CA CYS A 100 -7.40 -2.45 1.65
C CYS A 100 -8.82 -2.40 2.23
N TYR A 101 -8.89 -2.43 3.56
CA TYR A 101 -10.11 -2.41 4.35
C TYR A 101 -10.05 -1.23 5.32
N TRP A 102 -11.10 -0.43 5.37
CA TRP A 102 -11.21 0.71 6.27
C TRP A 102 -12.17 0.41 7.43
N ASP A 103 -11.80 0.82 8.63
CA ASP A 103 -12.67 0.87 9.81
C ASP A 103 -13.39 -0.44 10.14
N GLY A 104 -12.71 -1.56 9.94
CA GLY A 104 -13.21 -2.89 10.27
C GLY A 104 -14.21 -3.47 9.28
N GLU A 105 -14.36 -2.88 8.09
CA GLU A 105 -15.26 -3.40 7.06
C GLU A 105 -14.89 -4.83 6.63
N GLU A 106 -15.93 -5.64 6.34
CA GLU A 106 -15.74 -7.02 5.89
C GLU A 106 -15.32 -7.09 4.41
N THR A 107 -15.87 -6.20 3.59
CA THR A 107 -15.58 -6.14 2.15
C THR A 107 -14.53 -5.06 1.86
N PRO A 108 -13.49 -5.35 1.07
CA PRO A 108 -12.43 -4.37 0.83
C PRO A 108 -12.90 -3.19 -0.02
N SER A 109 -12.59 -1.97 0.41
CA SER A 109 -12.78 -0.75 -0.38
C SER A 109 -11.82 -0.64 -1.57
N ILE A 110 -10.64 -1.25 -1.47
CA ILE A 110 -9.69 -1.42 -2.58
C ILE A 110 -9.53 -2.92 -2.82
N GLU A 111 -9.84 -3.40 -4.02
CA GLU A 111 -9.55 -4.78 -4.45
C GLU A 111 -9.15 -4.79 -5.91
N VAL A 112 -7.85 -4.94 -6.16
CA VAL A 112 -7.26 -4.74 -7.48
C VAL A 112 -6.00 -5.61 -7.65
N PRO A 113 -5.68 -6.06 -8.88
CA PRO A 113 -4.36 -6.59 -9.16
C PRO A 113 -3.29 -5.53 -8.88
N LEU A 114 -2.17 -5.95 -8.31
CA LEU A 114 -1.13 -5.07 -7.78
C LEU A 114 -0.60 -4.10 -8.84
N GLY A 115 -0.27 -4.61 -10.04
CA GLY A 115 0.24 -3.77 -11.13
C GLY A 115 -0.79 -2.76 -11.62
N ASP A 116 -2.05 -3.18 -11.75
CA ASP A 116 -3.14 -2.31 -12.22
C ASP A 116 -3.40 -1.15 -11.23
N PHE A 117 -3.24 -1.35 -9.91
CA PHE A 117 -3.29 -0.25 -8.91
C PHE A 117 -2.25 0.84 -9.18
N PHE A 118 -1.03 0.44 -9.56
CA PHE A 118 0.09 1.34 -9.86
C PHE A 118 0.16 1.73 -11.35
N ALA A 119 -0.95 1.64 -12.08
CA ALA A 119 -1.06 1.96 -13.51
C ALA A 119 -0.15 1.12 -14.45
N CYS A 120 0.36 -0.03 -13.98
CA CYS A 120 1.02 -1.06 -14.79
C CYS A 120 0.00 -2.09 -15.28
N GLY A 121 -0.89 -1.65 -16.16
CA GLY A 121 -1.91 -2.52 -16.78
C GLY A 121 -1.32 -3.63 -17.65
N HIS A 122 -2.14 -4.63 -17.98
CA HIS A 122 -1.77 -5.77 -18.84
C HIS A 122 -0.58 -6.60 -18.34
N ALA A 123 -0.26 -6.52 -17.03
CA ALA A 123 0.95 -7.11 -16.46
C ALA A 123 2.24 -6.64 -17.16
N LEU A 124 2.24 -5.40 -17.68
CA LEU A 124 3.38 -4.79 -18.34
C LEU A 124 4.03 -3.76 -17.43
N ARG A 125 5.35 -3.86 -17.29
CA ARG A 125 6.13 -2.84 -16.61
C ARG A 125 6.17 -1.57 -17.43
N THR A 126 5.70 -0.50 -16.82
CA THR A 126 5.64 0.83 -17.42
C THR A 126 6.19 1.83 -16.42
N ASN A 127 7.05 2.75 -16.87
CA ASN A 127 7.42 3.88 -16.02
C ASN A 127 6.23 4.84 -15.95
N VAL A 128 5.83 5.20 -14.74
CA VAL A 128 4.72 6.13 -14.50
C VAL A 128 5.27 7.31 -13.72
N ASN A 129 4.99 8.52 -14.20
CA ASN A 129 5.36 9.76 -13.54
C ASN A 129 4.11 10.62 -13.38
N SER A 130 3.51 10.61 -12.19
CA SER A 130 2.32 11.38 -11.85
C SER A 130 2.37 11.80 -10.39
N LEU A 131 1.47 12.69 -9.96
CA LEU A 131 1.41 13.10 -8.55
C LEU A 131 1.09 11.93 -7.60
N PRO A 132 -0.01 11.17 -7.79
CA PRO A 132 -0.40 10.16 -6.82
C PRO A 132 0.26 8.80 -7.04
N ILE A 133 0.73 8.47 -8.25
CA ILE A 133 1.35 7.17 -8.57
C ILE A 133 2.65 7.40 -9.34
N CYS A 134 3.73 6.78 -8.86
CA CYS A 134 5.00 6.72 -9.55
C CYS A 134 5.49 5.28 -9.67
N VAL A 135 5.92 4.89 -10.87
CA VAL A 135 6.62 3.63 -11.09
C VAL A 135 8.01 3.95 -11.60
N ASN A 136 8.98 3.81 -10.70
CA ASN A 136 10.38 4.10 -10.97
C ASN A 136 11.02 2.97 -11.80
N PRO A 137 12.16 3.24 -12.48
CA PRO A 137 12.88 2.23 -13.23
C PRO A 137 13.08 0.93 -12.44
N SER A 138 12.97 -0.20 -13.14
CA SER A 138 13.02 -1.56 -12.56
C SER A 138 11.82 -1.99 -11.71
N GLY A 139 10.74 -1.19 -11.65
CA GLY A 139 9.45 -1.59 -11.05
C GLY A 139 9.32 -1.25 -9.58
N GLY A 140 9.83 -0.09 -9.15
CA GLY A 140 9.58 0.45 -7.82
C GLY A 140 8.24 1.19 -7.80
N PHE A 141 7.21 0.55 -7.26
CA PHE A 141 5.87 1.10 -7.16
C PHE A 141 5.76 2.07 -6.00
N ASN A 142 5.16 3.24 -6.23
CA ASN A 142 4.89 4.25 -5.22
C ASN A 142 3.46 4.76 -5.39
N SER A 143 2.73 4.83 -4.28
CA SER A 143 1.44 5.51 -4.18
C SER A 143 1.53 6.58 -3.11
N TYR A 144 1.11 7.79 -3.46
CA TYR A 144 1.01 8.97 -2.61
C TYR A 144 -0.45 9.43 -2.44
N TRP A 145 -1.42 8.60 -2.83
CA TRP A 145 -2.82 8.82 -2.48
C TRP A 145 -2.97 8.88 -0.96
N PRO A 146 -3.55 9.96 -0.39
CA PRO A 146 -3.90 9.98 1.02
C PRO A 146 -5.08 9.03 1.27
N MET A 147 -4.92 8.06 2.17
CA MET A 147 -5.97 7.09 2.51
C MET A 147 -6.33 7.25 4.00
N PRO A 148 -7.32 8.11 4.33
CA PRO A 148 -7.74 8.32 5.71
C PRO A 148 -8.58 7.14 6.24
N PHE A 149 -8.48 6.87 7.54
CA PHE A 149 -9.27 5.89 8.28
C PHE A 149 -9.52 6.38 9.71
N ARG A 150 -10.68 6.06 10.32
CA ARG A 150 -11.09 6.62 11.63
C ARG A 150 -10.84 5.70 12.81
N HIS A 151 -10.85 4.40 12.57
CA HIS A 151 -10.77 3.36 13.58
C HIS A 151 -9.64 2.38 13.29
N SER A 152 -9.51 1.93 12.03
CA SER A 152 -8.48 0.98 11.65
C SER A 152 -8.26 0.94 10.14
N ALA A 153 -7.09 0.46 9.74
CA ALA A 153 -6.80 0.13 8.35
C ALA A 153 -6.11 -1.23 8.27
N ARG A 154 -6.61 -2.10 7.41
CA ARG A 154 -5.98 -3.40 7.13
C ARG A 154 -5.60 -3.47 5.66
N ILE A 155 -4.35 -3.86 5.38
CA ILE A 155 -3.84 -4.04 4.02
C ILE A 155 -3.37 -5.48 3.89
N THR A 156 -3.87 -6.18 2.89
CA THR A 156 -3.47 -7.56 2.59
C THR A 156 -3.04 -7.70 1.13
N VAL A 157 -2.21 -8.71 0.88
CA VAL A 157 -1.92 -9.19 -0.48
C VAL A 157 -2.22 -10.68 -0.57
N GLU A 158 -2.91 -11.09 -1.63
CA GLU A 158 -3.12 -12.49 -1.97
C GLU A 158 -2.25 -12.83 -3.18
N SER A 159 -1.43 -13.87 -3.07
CA SER A 159 -0.75 -14.44 -4.23
C SER A 159 -1.63 -15.50 -4.87
N GLN A 160 -2.20 -15.22 -6.02
CA GLN A 160 -2.87 -16.17 -6.91
C GLN A 160 -1.88 -16.94 -7.80
N HIS A 161 -0.58 -16.70 -7.61
CA HIS A 161 0.47 -17.43 -8.31
C HIS A 161 0.53 -18.89 -7.81
N ARG A 162 0.90 -19.81 -8.72
CA ARG A 162 0.95 -21.25 -8.43
C ARG A 162 2.13 -21.66 -7.54
N GLU A 163 3.19 -20.87 -7.56
CA GLU A 163 4.40 -21.10 -6.78
C GLU A 163 4.56 -20.02 -5.70
N PRO A 164 5.28 -20.31 -4.59
CA PRO A 164 5.62 -19.29 -3.62
C PRO A 164 6.37 -18.12 -4.27
N VAL A 165 5.96 -16.90 -3.92
CA VAL A 165 6.63 -15.68 -4.38
C VAL A 165 7.72 -15.34 -3.37
N GLN A 166 8.96 -15.44 -3.80
CA GLN A 166 10.10 -15.01 -2.98
C GLN A 166 10.42 -13.54 -3.19
N GLY A 167 10.85 -12.87 -2.11
CA GLY A 167 11.36 -11.51 -2.20
C GLY A 167 10.30 -10.47 -2.55
N PHE A 168 9.18 -10.48 -1.84
CA PHE A 168 8.18 -9.41 -1.91
C PHE A 168 8.54 -8.29 -0.95
N PHE A 169 8.87 -7.12 -1.50
CA PHE A 169 9.31 -5.96 -0.73
C PHE A 169 8.17 -4.95 -0.64
N TYR A 170 7.98 -4.36 0.54
CA TYR A 170 6.98 -3.33 0.76
C TYR A 170 7.37 -2.39 1.91
N GLN A 171 6.77 -1.21 1.90
CA GLN A 171 6.75 -0.24 2.98
C GLN A 171 5.42 0.52 2.94
N ILE A 172 4.79 0.69 4.09
CA ILE A 172 3.54 1.44 4.26
C ILE A 172 3.82 2.50 5.33
N THR A 173 3.79 3.77 4.93
CA THR A 173 4.03 4.92 5.81
C THR A 173 2.70 5.63 6.05
N TYR A 174 2.42 5.88 7.32
CA TYR A 174 1.18 6.51 7.77
C TYR A 174 1.44 7.46 8.94
N ALA A 175 0.48 8.34 9.19
CA ALA A 175 0.46 9.20 10.35
C ALA A 175 -0.82 8.98 11.15
N LEU A 176 -0.69 8.67 12.43
CA LEU A 176 -1.82 8.63 13.37
C LEU A 176 -2.17 10.06 13.77
N ARG A 177 -3.45 10.40 13.64
CA ARG A 177 -3.99 11.73 13.93
C ARG A 177 -5.51 11.70 13.84
N ALA A 178 -6.17 12.71 14.40
CA ALA A 178 -7.61 12.88 14.22
C ALA A 178 -7.97 13.06 12.74
N VAL A 179 -8.99 12.34 12.27
CA VAL A 179 -9.53 12.42 10.91
C VAL A 179 -10.84 13.23 10.92
N PRO A 180 -10.96 14.33 10.15
CA PRO A 180 -12.15 15.16 10.05
C PRO A 180 -13.35 14.38 9.54
N GLU A 181 -14.54 14.75 10.00
CA GLU A 181 -15.79 14.08 9.63
C GLU A 181 -16.07 14.08 8.12
N GLN A 182 -15.66 15.12 7.41
CA GLN A 182 -15.81 15.25 5.96
C GLN A 182 -14.84 14.40 5.12
N ALA A 183 -13.87 13.70 5.75
CA ALA A 183 -12.92 12.86 5.04
C ALA A 183 -13.59 11.60 4.48
N ALA A 184 -13.62 11.45 3.15
CA ALA A 184 -14.05 10.22 2.48
C ALA A 184 -12.93 9.17 2.43
N TYR A 185 -13.30 7.93 2.10
CA TYR A 185 -12.37 6.81 1.95
C TYR A 185 -11.92 6.62 0.50
N LEU A 186 -10.69 6.14 0.31
CA LEU A 186 -10.22 5.78 -1.02
C LEU A 186 -10.81 4.43 -1.43
N HIS A 187 -11.41 4.38 -2.62
CA HIS A 187 -11.85 3.15 -3.26
C HIS A 187 -11.12 2.94 -4.59
N ALA A 188 -10.82 1.68 -4.91
CA ALA A 188 -10.30 1.30 -6.21
C ALA A 188 -10.77 -0.12 -6.55
N GLN A 189 -11.31 -0.27 -7.75
CA GLN A 189 -11.86 -1.53 -8.23
C GLN A 189 -11.28 -1.85 -9.60
N TRP A 190 -11.01 -3.12 -9.82
CA TRP A 190 -10.60 -3.63 -11.12
C TRP A 190 -11.74 -4.39 -11.77
N ARG A 191 -12.10 -4.00 -13.00
CA ARG A 191 -13.13 -4.66 -13.79
C ARG A 191 -12.53 -5.16 -15.10
N ARG A 192 -12.98 -6.33 -15.54
CA ARG A 192 -12.70 -6.85 -16.88
C ARG A 192 -14.02 -7.27 -17.52
N SER A 193 -14.33 -6.69 -18.67
CA SER A 193 -15.50 -7.05 -19.47
C SER A 193 -15.08 -7.34 -20.91
N LEU A 194 -15.82 -8.25 -21.54
CA LEU A 194 -15.75 -8.51 -22.97
C LEU A 194 -16.93 -7.81 -23.63
N THR A 195 -16.64 -6.89 -24.54
CA THR A 195 -17.64 -6.15 -25.33
C THR A 195 -17.71 -6.72 -26.74
N ARG A 196 -18.83 -6.47 -27.43
CA ARG A 196 -18.98 -6.82 -28.84
C ARG A 196 -18.60 -5.62 -29.70
N ARG A 197 -18.27 -5.84 -30.98
CA ARG A 197 -17.94 -4.72 -31.88
C ARG A 197 -19.12 -3.76 -32.07
N GLU A 198 -20.34 -4.30 -32.01
CA GLU A 198 -21.58 -3.53 -32.15
C GLU A 198 -21.90 -2.70 -30.88
N HIS A 199 -21.34 -3.10 -29.74
CA HIS A 199 -21.53 -2.49 -28.42
C HIS A 199 -20.19 -2.42 -27.67
N PRO A 200 -19.27 -1.53 -28.08
CA PRO A 200 -17.90 -1.48 -27.56
C PRO A 200 -17.78 -0.82 -26.18
N GLU A 201 -18.88 -0.37 -25.58
CA GLU A 201 -18.89 0.36 -24.32
C GLU A 201 -18.50 -0.51 -23.11
N HIS A 202 -17.60 0.02 -22.28
CA HIS A 202 -17.23 -0.57 -20.99
C HIS A 202 -17.73 0.33 -19.85
N VAL A 203 -18.42 -0.27 -18.88
CA VAL A 203 -18.77 0.42 -17.63
C VAL A 203 -17.52 0.51 -16.75
N ILE A 204 -17.04 1.73 -16.53
CA ILE A 204 -15.88 2.00 -15.66
C ILE A 204 -16.31 2.02 -14.20
N LEU A 205 -17.42 2.70 -13.90
CA LEU A 205 -17.93 2.89 -12.55
C LEU A 205 -19.45 3.02 -12.56
N ASP A 206 -20.11 2.27 -11.69
CA ASP A 206 -21.56 2.25 -11.50
C ASP A 206 -21.90 2.02 -10.01
N GLY A 207 -23.12 2.41 -9.61
CA GLY A 207 -23.65 2.08 -8.28
C GLY A 207 -22.99 2.78 -7.08
N VAL A 208 -22.13 3.79 -7.30
CA VAL A 208 -21.45 4.51 -6.21
C VAL A 208 -22.43 5.36 -5.41
N ARG A 209 -22.30 5.29 -4.08
CA ARG A 209 -23.03 6.10 -3.11
C ARG A 209 -22.03 6.73 -2.15
N GLY A 210 -22.25 7.98 -1.76
CA GLY A 210 -21.45 8.73 -0.80
C GLY A 210 -22.32 9.33 0.29
#